data_AF-A0A7C3U5B9-F1
#
_entry.id   AF-A0A7C3U5B9-F1
#
_cell.length_a   1.000
_cell.length_b   1.000
_cell.length_c   1.000
_cell.angle_alpha   90.00
_cell.angle_beta   90.00
_cell.angle_gamma   90.00
#
_symmetry.space_group_name_H-M   'P 1'
#
loop_
_entity.id
_entity.type
_entity.pdbx_description
1 polymer ?
#
loop_
_entity_poly.entity_id
_entity_poly.type
_entity_poly.pdbx_seq_one_letter_code
_entity_poly.pdbx_strand_id
1 'polypeptide(L)' 'MNKLGVKVVIAASFSLTVSTMLKESEIKMFIVNPGTKVEDAIRRCLKDYKASPPSAVEVEG' A
#
# COMPACT_ATOMS: atom_id res chain seq x y z
N MET A 1 9.54 -9.69 -7.20
CA MET A 1 10.12 -8.83 -6.14
C MET A 1 10.53 -7.50 -6.78
N ASN A 2 9.89 -6.38 -6.43
CA ASN A 2 10.16 -5.08 -7.07
C ASN A 2 11.59 -4.61 -6.74
N LYS A 3 12.28 -3.99 -7.72
CA LYS A 3 13.67 -3.51 -7.58
C LYS A 3 13.91 -2.55 -6.40
N LEU A 4 12.85 -1.95 -5.87
CA LEU A 4 12.89 -0.98 -4.77
C LEU A 4 12.55 -1.59 -3.40
N GLY A 5 12.13 -2.86 -3.32
CA GLY A 5 11.68 -3.48 -2.06
C GLY A 5 10.40 -2.89 -1.47
N VAL A 6 9.71 -2.02 -2.21
CA VAL A 6 8.50 -1.32 -1.76
C VAL A 6 7.28 -2.25 -1.82
N LYS A 7 6.49 -2.24 -0.73
CA LYS A 7 5.25 -3.00 -0.59
C LYS A 7 3.99 -2.12 -0.55
N VAL A 8 4.15 -0.83 -0.28
CA VAL A 8 3.06 0.13 -0.16
C VAL A 8 3.47 1.47 -0.77
N VAL A 9 2.56 2.10 -1.51
CA VAL A 9 2.69 3.49 -1.96
C VAL A 9 1.52 4.31 -1.41
N ILE A 10 1.85 5.44 -0.79
CA ILE A 10 0.86 6.40 -0.24
C ILE A 10 0.84 7.62 -1.16
N ALA A 11 -0.33 8.00 -1.67
CA ALA A 11 -0.47 9.17 -2.54
C ALA A 11 -1.83 9.85 -2.35
N ALA A 12 -1.96 11.09 -2.82
CA ALA A 12 -3.25 11.78 -2.83
C ALA A 12 -4.18 11.33 -3.96
N SER A 13 -3.60 10.81 -5.05
CA SER A 13 -4.31 10.25 -6.18
C SER A 13 -3.37 9.36 -7.00
N PHE A 14 -3.95 8.44 -7.77
CA PHE A 14 -3.22 7.59 -8.72
C PHE A 14 -3.88 7.70 -10.09
N SER A 15 -3.08 7.77 -11.15
CA SER A 15 -3.60 7.57 -12.50
C SER A 15 -3.95 6.10 -12.71
N LEU A 16 -4.79 5.81 -13.71
CA LEU A 16 -5.17 4.44 -14.05
C LEU A 16 -3.94 3.59 -14.41
N THR A 17 -3.05 4.12 -15.26
CA THR A 17 -1.83 3.42 -15.68
C THR A 17 -0.92 3.08 -14.49
N VAL A 18 -0.69 4.04 -13.59
CA VAL A 18 0.12 3.81 -12.39
C VAL A 18 -0.55 2.79 -11.49
N SER A 19 -1.87 2.88 -11.32
CA SER A 19 -2.63 1.94 -10.49
C SER A 19 -2.51 0.50 -10.98
N THR A 20 -2.61 0.29 -12.29
CA THR A 20 -2.43 -1.02 -12.92
C THR A 20 -1.03 -1.55 -12.68
N MET A 21 0.01 -0.75 -12.95
CA MET A 21 1.41 -1.15 -12.74
C MET A 21 1.70 -1.52 -11.27
N LEU A 22 1.19 -0.74 -10.31
CA LEU A 22 1.36 -1.01 -8.89
C LEU A 22 0.65 -2.30 -8.48
N LYS A 23 -0.56 -2.57 -9.01
CA LYS A 23 -1.31 -3.80 -8.75
C LYS A 23 -0.61 -5.04 -9.33
N GLU A 24 -0.15 -4.98 -10.57
CA GLU A 24 0.62 -6.07 -11.20
C GLU A 24 1.93 -6.34 -10.45
N SER A 25 2.49 -5.31 -9.82
CA SER A 25 3.69 -5.39 -8.99
C SER A 25 3.41 -5.83 -7.55
N GLU A 26 2.17 -6.19 -7.20
CA GLU A 26 1.73 -6.54 -5.85
C GLU A 26 2.02 -5.45 -4.79
N ILE A 27 2.01 -4.19 -5.21
CA ILE A 27 2.18 -3.03 -4.34
C ILE A 27 0.81 -2.54 -3.91
N LYS A 28 0.56 -2.49 -2.59
CA LYS A 28 -0.67 -1.91 -2.05
C LYS A 28 -0.66 -0.39 -2.25
N MET A 29 -1.77 0.13 -2.74
CA MET A 29 -1.98 1.58 -2.90
C MET A 29 -2.80 2.10 -1.71
N PHE A 30 -2.39 3.23 -1.16
CA PHE A 30 -3.09 3.90 -0.07
C PHE A 30 -3.35 5.36 -0.43
N ILE A 31 -4.63 5.73 -0.54
CA ILE A 31 -5.02 7.09 -0.92
C ILE A 31 -5.30 7.92 0.33
N VAL A 32 -4.73 9.12 0.38
CA VAL A 32 -4.95 10.09 1.47
C VAL A 32 -5.45 11.43 0.92
N ASN A 33 -6.11 12.22 1.75
CA ASN A 33 -6.53 13.55 1.32
C ASN A 33 -5.32 14.49 1.17
N PRO A 34 -5.32 15.42 0.19
CA PRO A 34 -4.34 16.48 0.14
C PRO A 34 -4.27 17.25 1.47
N GLY A 35 -3.07 17.63 1.89
CA GLY A 35 -2.85 18.31 3.19
C GLY A 35 -2.78 17.37 4.39
N THR A 36 -2.98 16.05 4.22
CA THR A 36 -2.69 15.07 5.28
C THR A 36 -1.20 15.09 5.59
N LYS A 37 -0.84 15.23 6.87
CA LYS A 37 0.55 15.13 7.31
C LYS A 37 1.09 13.73 7.03
N VAL A 38 2.37 13.66 6.66
CA VAL A 38 3.03 12.38 6.34
C VAL A 38 2.92 11.38 7.49
N GLU A 39 3.11 11.82 8.74
CA GLU A 39 2.99 10.96 9.92
C GLU A 39 1.59 10.37 10.12
N ASP A 40 0.54 11.18 9.90
CA ASP A 40 -0.85 10.74 9.99
C ASP A 40 -1.20 9.75 8.86
N ALA A 41 -0.69 10.00 7.66
CA ALA A 41 -0.85 9.11 6.52
C ALA A 41 -0.22 7.73 6.78
N ILE A 42 1.00 7.71 7.33
CA ILE A 42 1.70 6.48 7.73
C ILE A 42 0.93 5.76 8.84
N ARG A 43 0.48 6.47 9.88
CA ARG A 43 -0.28 5.88 11.00
C ARG A 43 -1.57 5.23 10.52
N ARG A 44 -2.31 5.89 9.63
CA ARG A 44 -3.54 5.33 9.03
C ARG A 44 -3.22 4.12 8.18
N CYS A 45 -2.21 4.20 7.33
CA CYS A 45 -1.77 3.08 6.49
C CYS A 45 -1.38 1.85 7.33
N LEU A 46 -0.63 2.03 8.43
CA LEU A 46 -0.24 0.94 9.32
C LEU A 46 -1.43 0.32 10.05
N LYS A 47 -2.44 1.12 10.39
CA LYS A 47 -3.68 0.63 11.02
C LYS A 47 -4.48 -0.24 10.04
N ASP A 48 -4.68 0.22 8.82
CA ASP A 48 -5.33 -0.55 7.74
C ASP A 48 -4.54 -1.82 7.39
N TYR A 49 -3.21 -1.71 7.32
CA TYR A 49 -2.35 -2.85 7.02
C TYR A 49 -2.41 -3.92 8.12
N LYS A 50 -2.52 -3.53 9.40
CA LYS A 50 -2.70 -4.46 10.52
C LYS A 50 -4.11 -5.06 10.58
N ALA A 51 -5.13 -4.33 10.13
CA ALA A 51 -6.51 -4.82 10.07
C ALA A 51 -6.72 -5.84 8.95
N SER A 52 -5.91 -5.79 7.90
CA SER A 52 -5.91 -6.78 6.82
C SER A 52 -4.46 -7.05 6.39
N PRO A 53 -3.71 -7.87 7.16
CA PRO A 53 -2.42 -8.34 6.69
C PRO A 53 -2.67 -8.99 5.31
N PRO A 54 -1.80 -8.76 4.31
CA PRO A 54 -1.87 -9.58 3.10
C PRO A 54 -1.81 -11.02 3.58
N SER A 55 -2.84 -11.83 3.29
CA SER A 55 -3.00 -13.18 3.81
C SER A 55 -1.63 -13.81 3.93
N ALA A 56 -1.18 -14.00 5.17
CA ALA A 56 -0.10 -14.91 5.42
C ALA A 56 -0.57 -16.20 4.76
N VAL A 57 0.14 -16.63 3.72
CA VAL A 57 0.08 -18.01 3.27
C VAL A 57 0.06 -18.86 4.53
N GLU A 58 -1.06 -19.52 4.79
CA GLU A 58 -1.13 -20.62 5.73
C GLU A 58 -0.13 -21.64 5.20
N VAL A 59 1.10 -21.59 5.72
CA VAL A 59 2.00 -22.73 5.67
C VAL A 59 1.42 -23.72 6.67
N GLU A 60 0.48 -24.51 6.16
CA GLU A 60 0.02 -25.76 6.77
C GLU A 60 1.26 -26.63 6.99
N GLY A 61 1.46 -27.08 8.22
CA GLY A 61 2.49 -28.01 8.64
C GLY A 61 1.89 -29.00 9.63
#